data_AF-A0A969I2D5-F1
#
_entry.id   AF-A0A969I2D5-F1
#
_cell.length_a   1.000
_cell.length_b   1.000
_cell.length_c   1.000
_cell.angle_alpha   90.00
_cell.angle_beta   90.00
_cell.angle_gamma   90.00
#
_symmetry.space_group_name_H-M   'P 1'
#
loop_
_entity.id
_entity.type
_entity.pdbx_description
1 polymer ?
#
loop_
_entity_poly.entity_id
_entity_poly.type
_entity_poly.pdbx_seq_one_letter_code
_entity_poly.pdbx_strand_id
1 'polypeptide(L)'
;MQRAFADEAEQRTFCDELLQMLRRGEPEAALEHARSRLRSVEGISPLVAERALMTRVEDITLTGWDKLAPRIQSAEEYGNEPVTALGIDFSWPGHFASAIRDGKAVLDYDTQGGFAPVLETNYYGDMRKVKFSTATRDEILGGYSSFGSEWQGGFIDIDNLIGVKGMAPLYGAIQACGPRNADTAEGDACVLAASISAILLHLAVKRTIETRGLPKPMAVLVGSNEDFPFFDAPVMSVDETHAHARPFEHHSGPIGAAQGSAESSQRRAKRDRPSVNVLLKEHPEFTDFAKLAEQSLRHVRKPKDVLPALGNLAASALADFVCKRR
;
A
#
# COMPACT_ATOMS: atom_id res chain seq x y z
N MET A 1 -7.88 27.65 -19.41
CA MET A 1 -8.54 26.59 -18.63
C MET A 1 -8.05 26.72 -17.19
N GLN A 2 -8.94 26.77 -16.20
CA GLN A 2 -8.54 27.04 -14.81
C GLN A 2 -7.97 25.77 -14.19
N ARG A 3 -6.80 25.88 -13.57
CA ARG A 3 -6.15 24.80 -12.82
C ARG A 3 -6.61 24.80 -11.37
N ALA A 4 -6.50 23.66 -10.70
CA ALA A 4 -6.78 23.57 -9.26
C ALA A 4 -5.58 24.08 -8.44
N PHE A 5 -4.38 24.01 -9.02
CA PHE A 5 -3.13 24.47 -8.41
C PHE A 5 -2.42 25.44 -9.35
N ALA A 6 -1.71 26.42 -8.78
CA ALA A 6 -0.86 27.34 -9.53
C ALA A 6 0.33 26.61 -10.15
N ASP A 7 0.92 25.67 -9.40
CA ASP A 7 2.07 24.87 -9.80
C ASP A 7 2.18 23.54 -9.01
N GLU A 8 3.19 22.74 -9.34
CA GLU A 8 3.50 21.47 -8.68
C GLU A 8 3.87 21.63 -7.19
N ALA A 9 4.39 22.78 -6.77
CA ALA A 9 4.74 23.02 -5.37
C ALA A 9 3.47 23.26 -4.52
N GLU A 10 2.49 24.00 -5.03
CA GLU A 10 1.18 24.13 -4.39
C GLU A 10 0.46 22.76 -4.33
N GLN A 11 0.49 21.98 -5.42
CA GLN A 11 -0.08 20.63 -5.44
C GLN A 11 0.54 19.74 -4.36
N ARG A 12 1.88 19.71 -4.26
CA ARG A 12 2.57 18.93 -3.22
C ARG A 12 2.20 19.40 -1.82
N THR A 13 2.19 20.72 -1.59
CA THR A 13 1.81 21.30 -0.30
C THR A 13 0.39 20.89 0.09
N PHE A 14 -0.55 20.93 -0.85
CA PHE A 14 -1.93 20.50 -0.64
C PHE A 14 -2.03 19.00 -0.33
N CYS A 15 -1.31 18.14 -1.05
CA CYS A 15 -1.26 16.70 -0.74
C CYS A 15 -0.66 16.43 0.64
N ASP A 16 0.40 17.15 1.02
CA ASP A 16 1.00 17.06 2.34
C ASP A 16 0.01 17.51 3.42
N GLU A 17 -0.73 18.59 3.21
CA GLU A 17 -1.79 19.06 4.11
C GLU A 17 -2.85 17.98 4.34
N LEU A 18 -3.35 17.35 3.27
CA LEU A 18 -4.30 16.23 3.37
C LEU A 18 -3.72 15.06 4.16
N LEU A 19 -2.47 14.69 3.91
CA LEU A 19 -1.79 13.63 4.66
C LEU A 19 -1.64 13.98 6.14
N GLN A 20 -1.31 15.23 6.47
CA GLN A 20 -1.23 15.67 7.87
C GLN A 20 -2.61 15.64 8.54
N MET A 21 -3.69 15.98 7.83
CA MET A 21 -5.06 15.83 8.35
C MET A 21 -5.38 14.36 8.66
N LEU A 22 -5.04 13.42 7.75
CA LEU A 22 -5.19 11.98 8.01
C LEU A 22 -4.41 11.55 9.26
N ARG A 23 -3.15 11.98 9.37
CA ARG A 23 -2.28 11.67 10.51
C ARG A 23 -2.81 12.19 11.84
N ARG A 24 -3.51 13.33 11.85
CA ARG A 24 -4.17 13.88 13.05
C ARG A 24 -5.52 13.23 13.37
N GLY A 25 -5.99 12.28 12.57
CA GLY A 25 -7.30 11.66 12.76
C GLY A 25 -8.45 12.56 12.29
N GLU A 26 -8.23 13.40 11.28
CA GLU A 26 -9.22 14.31 10.67
C GLU A 26 -9.64 13.87 9.24
N PRO A 27 -9.90 12.57 8.94
CA PRO A 27 -10.10 12.12 7.56
C PRO A 27 -11.38 12.66 6.90
N GLU A 28 -12.45 12.92 7.66
CA GLU A 28 -13.67 13.50 7.13
C GLU A 28 -13.44 14.96 6.67
N ALA A 29 -12.67 15.73 7.42
CA ALA A 29 -12.28 17.09 7.06
C ALA A 29 -11.35 17.08 5.83
N ALA A 30 -10.41 16.12 5.76
CA ALA A 30 -9.53 15.95 4.61
C ALA A 30 -10.34 15.64 3.34
N LEU A 31 -11.36 14.78 3.44
CA LEU A 31 -12.23 14.44 2.32
C LEU A 31 -12.98 15.65 1.79
N GLU A 32 -13.60 16.45 2.67
CA GLU A 32 -14.30 17.66 2.23
C GLU A 32 -13.33 18.70 1.66
N HIS A 33 -12.13 18.82 2.22
CA HIS A 33 -11.12 19.74 1.70
C HIS A 33 -10.68 19.36 0.27
N ALA A 34 -10.40 18.08 0.04
CA ALA A 34 -10.05 17.56 -1.28
C ALA A 34 -11.19 17.72 -2.29
N ARG A 35 -12.44 17.44 -1.89
CA ARG A 35 -13.63 17.60 -2.74
C ARG A 35 -13.91 19.05 -3.08
N SER A 36 -13.80 19.95 -2.11
CA SER A 36 -13.95 21.38 -2.33
C SER A 36 -12.96 21.89 -3.39
N ARG A 37 -11.69 21.45 -3.31
CA ARG A 37 -10.68 21.77 -4.33
C ARG A 37 -11.03 21.17 -5.69
N LEU A 38 -11.48 19.91 -5.75
CA LEU A 38 -11.86 19.25 -7.01
C LEU A 38 -13.04 19.92 -7.71
N ARG A 39 -14.04 20.43 -6.97
CA ARG A 39 -15.18 21.16 -7.56
C ARG A 39 -14.75 22.38 -8.39
N SER A 40 -13.59 22.98 -8.08
CA SER A 40 -13.06 24.11 -8.88
C SER A 40 -12.63 23.73 -10.31
N VAL A 41 -12.47 22.43 -10.59
CA VAL A 41 -12.01 21.88 -11.89
C VAL A 41 -12.90 20.75 -12.41
N GLU A 42 -14.13 20.58 -11.90
CA GLU A 42 -14.97 19.41 -12.21
C GLU A 42 -15.35 19.29 -13.69
N GLY A 43 -15.46 20.41 -14.41
CA GLY A 43 -15.80 20.42 -15.84
C GLY A 43 -14.68 19.97 -16.78
N ILE A 44 -13.46 19.76 -16.27
CA ILE A 44 -12.26 19.52 -17.08
C ILE A 44 -12.02 18.03 -17.31
N SER A 45 -12.25 17.22 -16.29
CA SER A 45 -12.20 15.75 -16.38
C SER A 45 -13.48 15.18 -15.78
N PRO A 46 -14.60 15.29 -16.50
CA PRO A 46 -15.93 15.09 -15.93
C PRO A 46 -16.10 13.70 -15.33
N LEU A 47 -15.57 12.65 -15.98
CA LEU A 47 -15.68 11.29 -15.46
C LEU A 47 -14.94 11.12 -14.13
N VAL A 48 -13.65 11.47 -14.05
CA VAL A 48 -12.87 11.26 -12.81
C VAL A 48 -13.37 12.17 -11.68
N ALA A 49 -13.76 13.41 -12.01
CA ALA A 49 -14.29 14.35 -11.06
C ALA A 49 -15.66 13.88 -10.52
N GLU A 50 -16.58 13.48 -11.39
CA GLU A 50 -17.88 12.94 -11.02
C GLU A 50 -17.72 11.71 -10.11
N ARG A 51 -16.88 10.74 -10.49
CA ARG A 51 -16.66 9.55 -9.66
C ARG A 51 -16.11 9.92 -8.28
N ALA A 52 -15.13 10.82 -8.19
CA ALA A 52 -14.54 11.21 -6.91
C ALA A 52 -15.51 12.00 -6.01
N LEU A 53 -16.35 12.86 -6.61
CA LEU A 53 -17.37 13.62 -5.89
C LEU A 53 -18.54 12.74 -5.44
N MET A 54 -18.91 11.73 -6.23
CA MET A 54 -20.09 10.90 -5.98
C MET A 54 -19.81 9.64 -5.15
N THR A 55 -18.59 9.08 -5.16
CA THR A 55 -18.29 7.87 -4.36
C THR A 55 -18.37 8.16 -2.88
N ARG A 56 -19.26 7.50 -2.15
CA ARG A 56 -19.41 7.71 -0.71
C ARG A 56 -18.70 6.61 0.07
N VAL A 57 -18.20 6.93 1.27
CA VAL A 57 -17.65 5.90 2.17
C VAL A 57 -18.71 4.85 2.52
N GLU A 58 -19.99 5.22 2.53
CA GLU A 58 -21.06 4.28 2.84
C GLU A 58 -21.17 3.12 1.84
N ASP A 59 -20.77 3.36 0.59
CA ASP A 59 -20.83 2.41 -0.52
C ASP A 59 -19.57 1.52 -0.57
N ILE A 60 -18.57 1.79 0.26
CA ILE A 60 -17.31 1.08 0.31
C ILE A 60 -17.37 0.01 1.39
N THR A 61 -17.05 -1.23 1.02
CA THR A 61 -17.05 -2.38 1.94
C THR A 61 -15.73 -3.11 1.88
N LEU A 62 -15.12 -3.35 3.04
CA LEU A 62 -13.96 -4.23 3.17
C LEU A 62 -14.36 -5.70 3.25
N THR A 63 -13.69 -6.52 2.46
CA THR A 63 -13.87 -7.98 2.43
C THR A 63 -12.69 -8.68 3.10
N GLY A 64 -12.88 -9.93 3.54
CA GLY A 64 -11.82 -10.74 4.18
C GLY A 64 -11.59 -10.45 5.66
N TRP A 65 -12.22 -9.40 6.20
CA TRP A 65 -12.10 -9.01 7.61
C TRP A 65 -12.55 -10.10 8.61
N ASP A 66 -13.50 -10.95 8.23
CA ASP A 66 -13.95 -12.11 9.01
C ASP A 66 -12.87 -13.19 9.18
N LYS A 67 -11.86 -13.20 8.31
CA LYS A 67 -10.73 -14.12 8.33
C LYS A 67 -9.48 -13.51 8.97
N LEU A 68 -9.57 -12.28 9.47
CA LEU A 68 -8.42 -11.55 10.01
C LEU A 68 -7.85 -12.24 11.26
N ALA A 69 -8.70 -12.72 12.17
CA ALA A 69 -8.25 -13.41 13.39
C ALA A 69 -7.41 -14.66 13.13
N PRO A 70 -7.89 -15.68 12.40
CA PRO A 70 -7.09 -16.87 12.12
C PRO A 70 -5.84 -16.54 11.28
N ARG A 71 -5.91 -15.51 10.44
CA ARG A 71 -4.76 -15.11 9.63
C ARG A 71 -3.64 -14.45 10.46
N ILE A 72 -4.01 -13.59 11.42
CA ILE A 72 -3.06 -13.01 12.38
C ILE A 72 -2.40 -14.12 13.19
N GLN A 73 -3.19 -15.05 13.74
CA GLN A 73 -2.64 -16.17 14.50
C GLN A 73 -1.62 -16.95 13.65
N SER A 74 -1.96 -17.23 12.39
CA SER A 74 -1.05 -17.89 11.47
C SER A 74 0.24 -17.08 11.23
N ALA A 75 0.15 -15.76 11.05
CA ALA A 75 1.32 -14.90 10.91
C ALA A 75 2.21 -14.91 12.17
N GLU A 76 1.61 -14.90 13.37
CA GLU A 76 2.33 -14.95 14.65
C GLU A 76 3.06 -16.28 14.84
N GLU A 77 2.40 -17.40 14.52
CA GLU A 77 3.00 -18.74 14.59
C GLU A 77 4.18 -18.89 13.63
N TYR A 78 4.06 -18.39 12.40
CA TYR A 78 5.13 -18.48 11.40
C TYR A 78 6.26 -17.48 11.62
N GLY A 79 5.93 -16.27 12.06
CA GLY A 79 6.87 -15.20 12.36
C GLY A 79 7.61 -15.39 13.69
N ASN A 80 7.04 -16.20 14.58
CA ASN A 80 7.50 -16.38 15.96
C ASN A 80 7.58 -15.06 16.74
N GLU A 81 6.70 -14.11 16.41
CA GLU A 81 6.60 -12.79 17.04
C GLU A 81 5.12 -12.34 17.05
N PRO A 82 4.66 -11.59 18.07
CA PRO A 82 3.31 -11.06 18.09
C PRO A 82 3.08 -10.03 16.98
N VAL A 83 1.93 -10.11 16.32
CA VAL A 83 1.42 -9.06 15.43
C VAL A 83 0.76 -8.00 16.30
N THR A 84 1.32 -6.80 16.27
CA THR A 84 0.91 -5.63 17.07
C THR A 84 0.44 -4.46 16.22
N ALA A 85 0.62 -4.52 14.89
CA ALA A 85 -0.04 -3.63 13.94
C ALA A 85 -0.41 -4.29 12.61
N LEU A 86 -1.40 -3.69 11.94
CA LEU A 86 -1.87 -4.03 10.61
C LEU A 86 -1.65 -2.84 9.67
N GLY A 87 -1.04 -3.06 8.50
CA GLY A 87 -1.05 -2.12 7.38
C GLY A 87 -2.01 -2.58 6.29
N ILE A 88 -2.77 -1.65 5.72
CA ILE A 88 -3.64 -1.89 4.56
C ILE A 88 -3.26 -0.88 3.50
N ASP A 89 -2.57 -1.33 2.45
CA ASP A 89 -1.95 -0.44 1.48
C ASP A 89 -2.48 -0.66 0.07
N PHE A 90 -2.69 0.42 -0.70
CA PHE A 90 -2.81 0.25 -2.15
C PHE A 90 -1.50 -0.31 -2.70
N SER A 91 -1.60 -1.43 -3.41
CA SER A 91 -0.51 -2.02 -4.18
C SER A 91 -0.52 -1.51 -5.61
N TRP A 92 0.63 -1.61 -6.28
CA TRP A 92 0.72 -1.22 -7.67
C TRP A 92 -0.16 -2.15 -8.53
N PRO A 93 -1.14 -1.62 -9.28
CA PRO A 93 -2.05 -2.46 -10.07
C PRO A 93 -1.32 -3.29 -11.14
N GLY A 94 -0.11 -2.90 -11.53
CA GLY A 94 0.73 -3.66 -12.46
C GLY A 94 1.16 -5.03 -11.95
N HIS A 95 1.17 -5.27 -10.64
CA HIS A 95 1.39 -6.61 -10.07
C HIS A 95 0.30 -7.62 -10.46
N PHE A 96 -0.87 -7.11 -10.83
CA PHE A 96 -2.07 -7.87 -11.15
C PHE A 96 -2.52 -7.64 -12.59
N ALA A 97 -1.64 -7.08 -13.42
CA ALA A 97 -1.88 -6.90 -14.84
C ALA A 97 -2.13 -8.24 -15.52
N SER A 98 -3.11 -8.28 -16.41
CA SER A 98 -3.45 -9.48 -17.18
C SER A 98 -2.40 -9.81 -18.24
N ALA A 99 -1.68 -8.79 -18.69
CA ALA A 99 -0.57 -8.91 -19.61
C ALA A 99 0.39 -7.71 -19.49
N ILE A 100 1.59 -7.88 -20.04
CA ILE A 100 2.50 -6.76 -20.36
C ILE A 100 2.48 -6.57 -21.87
N ARG A 101 2.17 -5.35 -22.35
CA ARG A 101 2.23 -4.98 -23.78
C ARG A 101 3.09 -3.73 -23.93
N ASP A 102 4.08 -3.79 -24.82
CA ASP A 102 5.05 -2.71 -25.06
C ASP A 102 5.71 -2.17 -23.78
N GLY A 103 6.02 -3.08 -22.85
CA GLY A 103 6.61 -2.75 -21.56
C GLY A 103 5.66 -2.11 -20.54
N LYS A 104 4.35 -2.07 -20.82
CA LYS A 104 3.33 -1.51 -19.93
C LYS A 104 2.37 -2.60 -19.45
N ALA A 105 2.01 -2.51 -18.17
CA ALA A 105 0.95 -3.30 -17.57
C ALA A 105 -0.39 -3.01 -18.26
N VAL A 106 -1.08 -4.06 -18.69
CA VAL A 106 -2.46 -3.99 -19.18
C VAL A 106 -3.38 -4.35 -18.03
N LEU A 107 -4.18 -3.38 -17.61
CA LEU A 107 -5.19 -3.57 -16.57
C LEU A 107 -6.50 -4.04 -17.22
N ASP A 108 -7.15 -5.01 -16.58
CA ASP A 108 -8.44 -5.53 -17.02
C ASP A 108 -9.57 -4.70 -16.41
N TYR A 109 -10.02 -3.70 -17.17
CA TYR A 109 -11.20 -2.91 -16.82
C TYR A 109 -12.47 -3.70 -17.10
N ASP A 110 -13.49 -3.51 -16.27
CA ASP A 110 -14.84 -4.00 -16.57
C ASP A 110 -15.47 -3.24 -17.75
N THR A 111 -16.65 -3.69 -18.20
CA THR A 111 -17.35 -3.09 -19.35
C THR A 111 -17.78 -1.64 -19.15
N GLN A 112 -17.73 -1.13 -17.92
CA GLN A 112 -18.05 0.25 -17.54
C GLN A 112 -16.77 1.08 -17.24
N GLY A 113 -15.58 0.52 -17.50
CA GLY A 113 -14.31 1.18 -17.19
C GLY A 113 -13.93 1.15 -15.72
N GLY A 114 -14.58 0.31 -14.91
CA GLY A 114 -14.24 0.09 -13.51
C GLY A 114 -13.02 -0.82 -13.37
N PHE A 115 -12.20 -0.54 -12.36
CA PHE A 115 -11.05 -1.37 -12.00
C PHE A 115 -10.94 -1.41 -10.47
N ALA A 116 -11.07 -2.60 -9.87
CA ALA A 116 -11.02 -2.73 -8.42
C ALA A 116 -9.60 -2.45 -7.89
N PRO A 117 -9.43 -1.63 -6.84
CA PRO A 117 -8.13 -1.49 -6.22
C PRO A 117 -7.64 -2.81 -5.64
N VAL A 118 -6.32 -3.02 -5.74
CA VAL A 118 -5.66 -4.15 -5.10
C VAL A 118 -4.98 -3.66 -3.84
N LEU A 119 -5.25 -4.35 -2.74
CA LEU A 119 -4.72 -4.01 -1.43
C LEU A 119 -3.73 -5.08 -0.95
N GLU A 120 -2.67 -4.63 -0.30
CA GLU A 120 -1.78 -5.46 0.50
C GLU A 120 -2.15 -5.35 1.97
N THR A 121 -2.12 -6.48 2.66
CA THR A 121 -2.31 -6.58 4.10
C THR A 121 -0.96 -6.93 4.72
N ASN A 122 -0.41 -6.00 5.47
CA ASN A 122 0.89 -6.08 6.11
C ASN A 122 0.73 -6.36 7.60
N TYR A 123 1.43 -7.36 8.13
CA TYR A 123 1.40 -7.70 9.55
C TYR A 123 2.71 -7.28 10.20
N TYR A 124 2.67 -6.41 11.20
CA TYR A 124 3.85 -5.90 11.88
C TYR A 124 3.88 -6.34 13.34
N GLY A 125 5.08 -6.60 13.83
CA GLY A 125 5.36 -6.67 15.26
C GLY A 125 5.96 -5.37 15.79
N ASP A 126 6.32 -5.39 17.06
CA ASP A 126 6.98 -4.25 17.69
C ASP A 126 8.40 -4.05 17.14
N MET A 127 8.66 -2.85 16.65
CA MET A 127 9.95 -2.50 16.08
C MET A 127 10.83 -1.76 17.08
N ARG A 128 12.08 -1.49 16.68
CA ARG A 128 13.00 -0.71 17.51
C ARG A 128 12.54 0.74 17.69
N LYS A 129 11.99 1.36 16.64
CA LYS A 129 11.61 2.78 16.62
C LYS A 129 10.16 3.03 17.04
N VAL A 130 9.27 2.07 16.81
CA VAL A 130 7.85 2.17 17.18
C VAL A 130 7.42 0.87 17.83
N LYS A 131 6.85 0.97 19.03
CA LYS A 131 6.31 -0.15 19.80
C LYS A 131 4.79 -0.18 19.64
N PHE A 132 4.30 -0.65 18.49
CA PHE A 132 2.87 -0.62 18.16
C PHE A 132 1.96 -1.24 19.22
N SER A 133 2.44 -2.21 19.99
CA SER A 133 1.71 -2.82 21.12
C SER A 133 1.30 -1.84 22.21
N THR A 134 1.98 -0.69 22.29
CA THR A 134 1.79 0.33 23.35
C THR A 134 1.77 1.76 22.81
N ALA A 135 2.10 1.96 21.54
CA ALA A 135 2.25 3.29 20.95
C ALA A 135 0.89 3.98 20.78
N THR A 136 0.79 5.17 21.36
CA THR A 136 -0.23 6.18 21.06
C THR A 136 -0.10 6.66 19.61
N ARG A 137 -1.13 7.35 19.09
CA ARG A 137 -1.06 7.98 17.77
C ARG A 137 0.17 8.88 17.64
N ASP A 138 0.44 9.74 18.62
CA ASP A 138 1.59 10.66 18.59
C ASP A 138 2.94 9.91 18.53
N GLU A 139 3.07 8.77 19.21
CA GLU A 139 4.27 7.94 19.14
C GLU A 139 4.42 7.23 17.79
N ILE A 140 3.32 6.76 17.20
CA ILE A 140 3.33 6.26 15.81
C ILE A 140 3.73 7.39 14.86
N LEU A 141 3.21 8.60 15.06
CA LEU A 141 3.53 9.77 14.25
C LEU A 141 5.02 10.14 14.34
N GLY A 142 5.62 10.01 15.53
CA GLY A 142 7.07 10.16 15.74
C GLY A 142 7.93 9.16 14.97
N GLY A 143 7.34 8.07 14.49
CA GLY A 143 7.99 7.09 13.61
C GLY A 143 7.90 7.41 12.11
N TYR A 144 7.28 8.52 11.70
CA TYR A 144 7.41 9.02 10.32
C TYR A 144 8.57 9.98 10.17
N SER A 145 9.32 9.84 9.09
CA SER A 145 10.41 10.74 8.70
C SER A 145 10.13 11.39 7.34
N SER A 146 11.01 12.30 6.90
CA SER A 146 10.99 12.83 5.53
C SER A 146 11.21 11.76 4.45
N PHE A 147 11.59 10.53 4.82
CA PHE A 147 11.84 9.42 3.91
C PHE A 147 10.73 8.35 3.91
N GLY A 148 9.67 8.56 4.70
CA GLY A 148 8.59 7.58 4.89
C GLY A 148 8.51 7.07 6.33
N SER A 149 7.70 6.04 6.52
CA SER A 149 7.55 5.35 7.79
C SER A 149 8.77 4.48 8.12
N GLU A 150 9.17 4.48 9.38
CA GLU A 150 10.34 3.71 9.86
C GLU A 150 10.13 2.20 9.92
N TRP A 151 8.89 1.76 9.72
CA TRP A 151 8.49 0.35 9.65
C TRP A 151 8.33 -0.19 8.22
N GLN A 152 8.62 0.64 7.21
CA GLN A 152 8.51 0.22 5.82
C GLN A 152 9.38 -1.01 5.54
N GLY A 153 8.77 -2.05 4.97
CA GLY A 153 9.43 -3.32 4.64
C GLY A 153 9.78 -4.21 5.84
N GLY A 154 9.44 -3.82 7.07
CA GLY A 154 9.70 -4.60 8.29
C GLY A 154 8.56 -5.52 8.73
N PHE A 155 7.69 -5.94 7.81
CA PHE A 155 6.56 -6.81 8.15
C PHE A 155 7.01 -8.22 8.55
N ILE A 156 6.29 -8.82 9.51
CA ILE A 156 6.37 -10.25 9.86
C ILE A 156 5.89 -11.08 8.66
N ASP A 157 4.82 -10.63 8.02
CA ASP A 157 4.19 -11.29 6.89
C ASP A 157 3.39 -10.30 6.02
N ILE A 158 3.07 -10.68 4.79
CA ILE A 158 2.32 -9.87 3.83
C ILE A 158 1.43 -10.75 2.94
N ASP A 159 0.20 -10.32 2.69
CA ASP A 159 -0.70 -10.96 1.74
C ASP A 159 -1.72 -9.98 1.14
N ASN A 160 -2.78 -10.50 0.51
CA ASN A 160 -3.91 -9.73 -0.01
C ASN A 160 -5.24 -10.16 0.65
N LEU A 161 -5.24 -10.43 1.97
CA LEU A 161 -6.42 -10.89 2.70
C LEU A 161 -7.56 -9.88 2.64
N ILE A 162 -7.25 -8.62 2.94
CA ILE A 162 -8.22 -7.54 2.92
C ILE A 162 -8.41 -7.06 1.47
N GLY A 163 -9.65 -7.07 1.02
CA GLY A 163 -10.05 -6.51 -0.27
C GLY A 163 -11.07 -5.40 -0.09
N VAL A 164 -11.37 -4.68 -1.17
CA VAL A 164 -12.32 -3.56 -1.16
C VAL A 164 -13.31 -3.63 -2.31
N LYS A 165 -14.58 -3.36 -2.00
CA LYS A 165 -15.69 -3.22 -2.96
C LYS A 165 -16.22 -1.79 -2.95
N GLY A 166 -16.88 -1.39 -4.04
CA GLY A 166 -17.48 -0.06 -4.19
C GLY A 166 -16.54 1.01 -4.76
N MET A 167 -15.24 0.76 -4.79
CA MET A 167 -14.24 1.71 -5.30
C MET A 167 -13.92 1.55 -6.79
N ALA A 168 -14.36 0.46 -7.43
CA ALA A 168 -13.95 0.14 -8.80
C ALA A 168 -14.22 1.25 -9.85
N PRO A 169 -15.38 1.94 -9.84
CA PRO A 169 -15.62 3.01 -10.80
C PRO A 169 -14.67 4.21 -10.63
N LEU A 170 -14.40 4.61 -9.39
CA LEU A 170 -13.47 5.71 -9.08
C LEU A 170 -12.04 5.32 -9.43
N TYR A 171 -11.59 4.15 -8.95
CA TYR A 171 -10.23 3.71 -9.15
C TYR A 171 -9.94 3.41 -10.63
N GLY A 172 -10.90 2.84 -11.36
CA GLY A 172 -10.82 2.73 -12.82
C GLY A 172 -10.67 4.08 -13.53
N ALA A 173 -11.49 5.08 -13.15
CA ALA A 173 -11.37 6.43 -13.70
C ALA A 173 -10.00 7.07 -13.38
N ILE A 174 -9.43 6.82 -12.20
CA ILE A 174 -8.10 7.30 -11.80
C ILE A 174 -7.00 6.63 -12.64
N GLN A 175 -7.07 5.31 -12.87
CA GLN A 175 -6.06 4.59 -13.67
C GLN A 175 -6.17 4.91 -15.16
N ALA A 176 -7.35 5.25 -15.65
CA ALA A 176 -7.57 5.76 -17.01
C ALA A 176 -7.24 7.26 -17.16
N CYS A 177 -7.05 7.97 -16.04
CA CYS A 177 -6.72 9.39 -16.03
C CYS A 177 -5.32 9.61 -16.64
N GLY A 178 -5.12 10.75 -17.30
CA GLY A 178 -3.86 11.10 -17.94
C GLY A 178 -2.67 11.14 -16.96
N PRO A 179 -1.45 11.40 -17.45
CA PRO A 179 -0.25 11.42 -16.61
C PRO A 179 -0.43 12.38 -15.42
N ARG A 180 -0.41 11.84 -14.20
CA ARG A 180 -0.63 12.58 -12.94
C ARG A 180 0.44 13.65 -12.65
N ASN A 181 1.57 13.57 -13.34
CA ASN A 181 2.67 14.54 -13.28
C ASN A 181 2.56 15.64 -14.34
N ALA A 182 1.49 15.65 -15.14
CA ALA A 182 1.25 16.72 -16.09
C ALA A 182 0.81 17.97 -15.34
N ASP A 183 1.46 19.08 -15.65
CA ASP A 183 1.15 20.41 -15.10
C ASP A 183 -0.09 21.00 -15.80
N THR A 184 -1.20 20.26 -15.79
CA THR A 184 -2.47 20.58 -16.46
C THR A 184 -3.64 20.41 -15.50
N ALA A 185 -4.78 21.02 -15.84
CA ALA A 185 -5.96 20.92 -14.98
C ALA A 185 -6.56 19.50 -14.95
N GLU A 186 -6.40 18.71 -16.02
CA GLU A 186 -6.69 17.27 -16.00
C GLU A 186 -5.77 16.54 -15.02
N GLY A 187 -4.47 16.84 -15.03
CA GLY A 187 -3.50 16.28 -14.08
C GLY A 187 -3.88 16.59 -12.63
N ASP A 188 -4.22 17.86 -12.34
CA ASP A 188 -4.70 18.29 -11.03
C ASP A 188 -5.95 17.50 -10.60
N ALA A 189 -6.92 17.29 -11.50
CA ALA A 189 -8.12 16.50 -11.22
C ALA A 189 -7.80 15.03 -10.94
N CYS A 190 -6.84 14.43 -11.68
CA CYS A 190 -6.37 13.07 -11.41
C CYS A 190 -5.73 12.96 -10.02
N VAL A 191 -4.90 13.93 -9.63
CA VAL A 191 -4.21 13.96 -8.33
C VAL A 191 -5.21 14.10 -7.19
N LEU A 192 -6.19 14.99 -7.33
CA LEU A 192 -7.26 15.16 -6.36
C LEU A 192 -8.13 13.91 -6.22
N ALA A 193 -8.52 13.29 -7.34
CA ALA A 193 -9.29 12.05 -7.31
C ALA A 193 -8.53 10.89 -6.66
N ALA A 194 -7.23 10.75 -6.95
CA ALA A 194 -6.37 9.76 -6.30
C ALA A 194 -6.27 10.01 -4.78
N SER A 195 -6.10 11.27 -4.37
CA SER A 195 -6.10 11.67 -2.94
C SER A 195 -7.42 11.35 -2.26
N ILE A 196 -8.54 11.64 -2.91
CA ILE A 196 -9.88 11.29 -2.43
C ILE A 196 -10.02 9.77 -2.27
N SER A 197 -9.49 8.97 -3.21
CA SER A 197 -9.55 7.50 -3.11
C SER A 197 -8.77 6.97 -1.90
N ALA A 198 -7.61 7.56 -1.58
CA ALA A 198 -6.83 7.22 -0.39
C ALA A 198 -7.57 7.55 0.91
N ILE A 199 -8.15 8.75 0.98
CA ILE A 199 -8.94 9.20 2.13
C ILE A 199 -10.18 8.30 2.32
N LEU A 200 -10.86 7.93 1.23
CA LEU A 200 -12.02 7.03 1.28
C LEU A 200 -11.66 5.64 1.80
N LEU A 201 -10.52 5.06 1.41
CA LEU A 201 -10.05 3.80 1.97
C LEU A 201 -9.77 3.93 3.46
N HIS A 202 -9.10 5.00 3.88
CA HIS A 202 -8.82 5.28 5.29
C HIS A 202 -10.11 5.35 6.13
N LEU A 203 -11.12 6.08 5.64
CA LEU A 203 -12.44 6.16 6.28
C LEU A 203 -13.17 4.80 6.30
N ALA A 204 -13.08 4.01 5.22
CA ALA A 204 -13.70 2.70 5.15
C ALA A 204 -13.08 1.72 6.16
N VAL A 205 -11.76 1.76 6.35
CA VAL A 205 -11.06 0.98 7.38
C VAL A 205 -11.49 1.42 8.77
N LYS A 206 -11.48 2.74 9.06
CA LYS A 206 -11.96 3.29 10.35
C LYS A 206 -13.36 2.79 10.69
N ARG A 207 -14.30 2.97 9.77
CA ARG A 207 -15.70 2.51 9.93
C ARG A 207 -15.80 1.00 10.11
N THR A 208 -14.97 0.22 9.40
CA THR A 208 -14.96 -1.24 9.54
C THR A 208 -14.51 -1.65 10.94
N ILE A 209 -13.47 -1.01 11.50
CA ILE A 209 -13.04 -1.24 12.88
C ILE A 209 -14.14 -0.86 13.87
N GLU A 210 -14.75 0.32 13.72
CA GLU A 210 -15.80 0.79 14.64
C GLU A 210 -17.03 -0.14 14.66
N THR A 211 -17.41 -0.68 13.50
CA THR A 211 -18.62 -1.49 13.36
C THR A 211 -18.40 -2.98 13.65
N ARG A 212 -17.34 -3.56 13.08
CA ARG A 212 -17.07 -5.00 13.13
C ARG A 212 -16.04 -5.38 14.20
N GLY A 213 -15.27 -4.41 14.68
CA GLY A 213 -14.20 -4.61 15.65
C GLY A 213 -12.92 -5.20 15.05
N LEU A 214 -11.91 -5.30 15.90
CA LEU A 214 -10.64 -5.98 15.64
C LEU A 214 -10.53 -7.25 16.48
N PRO A 215 -9.78 -8.27 16.05
CA PRO A 215 -9.65 -9.53 16.79
C PRO A 215 -8.89 -9.39 18.11
N LYS A 216 -8.10 -8.32 18.27
CA LYS A 216 -7.40 -7.91 19.49
C LYS A 216 -6.99 -6.42 19.36
N PRO A 217 -6.62 -5.73 20.45
CA PRO A 217 -6.05 -4.39 20.36
C PRO A 217 -4.76 -4.40 19.53
N MET A 218 -4.64 -3.47 18.58
CA MET A 218 -3.46 -3.28 17.72
C MET A 218 -3.54 -1.95 16.99
N ALA A 219 -2.40 -1.41 16.55
CA ALA A 219 -2.45 -0.26 15.65
C ALA A 219 -2.91 -0.69 14.24
N VAL A 220 -3.65 0.18 13.55
CA VAL A 220 -4.04 -0.01 12.15
C VAL A 220 -3.62 1.20 11.33
N LEU A 221 -2.86 0.94 10.28
CA LEU A 221 -2.33 1.93 9.35
C LEU A 221 -2.99 1.71 7.99
N VAL A 222 -3.22 2.80 7.27
CA VAL A 222 -3.63 2.76 5.87
C VAL A 222 -2.70 3.63 5.07
N GLY A 223 -2.22 3.08 3.96
CA GLY A 223 -1.42 3.87 3.05
C GLY A 223 -1.37 3.38 1.62
N SER A 224 -0.30 3.77 0.96
CA SER A 224 0.13 3.20 -0.30
C SER A 224 1.64 3.22 -0.37
N ASN A 225 2.21 2.05 -0.64
CA ASN A 225 3.65 1.89 -0.84
C ASN A 225 4.04 1.89 -2.32
N GLU A 226 3.08 1.63 -3.21
CA GLU A 226 3.38 1.32 -4.61
C GLU A 226 2.42 1.98 -5.61
N ASP A 227 1.37 2.68 -5.15
CA ASP A 227 0.52 3.51 -6.00
C ASP A 227 0.42 4.95 -5.47
N PHE A 228 0.08 5.87 -6.36
CA PHE A 228 -0.13 7.26 -5.97
C PHE A 228 -1.56 7.46 -5.44
N PRO A 229 -1.75 8.24 -4.36
CA PRO A 229 -0.73 8.96 -3.60
C PRO A 229 -0.07 8.07 -2.53
N PHE A 230 1.21 8.34 -2.24
CA PHE A 230 1.98 7.70 -1.17
C PHE A 230 1.57 8.22 0.23
N PHE A 231 0.26 8.31 0.48
CA PHE A 231 -0.26 8.60 1.81
C PHE A 231 0.01 7.40 2.70
N ASP A 232 0.42 7.64 3.93
CA ASP A 232 0.58 6.63 4.97
C ASP A 232 0.27 7.31 6.31
N ALA A 233 -0.80 6.86 6.95
CA ALA A 233 -1.31 7.42 8.19
C ALA A 233 -1.94 6.35 9.10
N PRO A 234 -1.84 6.51 10.43
CA PRO A 234 -2.57 5.68 11.37
C PRO A 234 -4.07 5.97 11.29
N VAL A 235 -4.86 4.92 11.06
CA VAL A 235 -6.31 4.96 11.23
C VAL A 235 -6.64 4.98 12.72
N MET A 236 -6.06 4.04 13.47
CA MET A 236 -6.19 3.95 14.92
C MET A 236 -4.88 3.45 15.55
N SER A 237 -4.48 4.03 16.68
CA SER A 237 -3.44 3.49 17.56
C SER A 237 -4.00 2.41 18.49
N VAL A 238 -3.13 1.66 19.17
CA VAL A 238 -3.55 0.53 20.00
C VAL A 238 -4.52 0.97 21.11
N ASP A 239 -4.27 2.11 21.75
CA ASP A 239 -5.12 2.73 22.78
C ASP A 239 -6.53 3.04 22.24
N GLU A 240 -6.63 3.53 21.01
CA GLU A 240 -7.92 3.81 20.35
C GLU A 240 -8.67 2.52 20.00
N THR A 241 -7.95 1.46 19.61
CA THR A 241 -8.59 0.18 19.23
C THR A 241 -9.10 -0.65 20.40
N HIS A 242 -8.69 -0.36 21.64
CA HIS A 242 -9.14 -1.13 22.81
C HIS A 242 -10.67 -1.21 22.94
N ALA A 243 -11.38 -0.11 22.64
CA ALA A 243 -12.84 -0.07 22.68
C ALA A 243 -13.51 -0.89 21.56
N HIS A 244 -12.75 -1.26 20.53
CA HIS A 244 -13.20 -1.96 19.34
C HIS A 244 -12.68 -3.40 19.26
N ALA A 245 -11.86 -3.83 20.22
CA ALA A 245 -11.38 -5.20 20.28
C ALA A 245 -12.52 -6.15 20.66
N ARG A 246 -12.78 -7.13 19.79
CA ARG A 246 -13.72 -8.23 20.01
C ARG A 246 -12.91 -9.53 19.89
N PRO A 247 -12.40 -10.06 21.02
CA PRO A 247 -11.64 -11.29 21.02
C PRO A 247 -12.39 -12.36 20.23
N PHE A 248 -11.69 -13.04 19.34
CA PHE A 248 -12.29 -14.13 18.58
C PHE A 248 -12.70 -15.24 19.54
N GLU A 249 -14.00 -15.42 19.76
CA GLU A 249 -14.51 -16.58 20.48
C GLU A 249 -14.35 -17.80 19.58
N HIS A 250 -13.43 -18.70 19.93
CA HIS A 250 -13.31 -20.00 19.30
C HIS A 250 -14.65 -20.74 19.38
N HIS A 251 -15.46 -20.63 18.33
CA HIS A 251 -16.58 -21.53 18.13
C HIS A 251 -15.97 -22.87 17.70
N SER A 252 -15.68 -23.71 18.69
CA SER A 252 -15.29 -25.11 18.54
C SER A 252 -16.47 -25.94 18.01
N GLY A 253 -16.95 -25.61 16.81
CA GLY A 253 -17.88 -26.42 16.04
C GLY A 253 -17.09 -27.41 15.18
N PRO A 254 -17.59 -28.65 14.95
CA PRO A 254 -16.91 -29.60 14.10
C PRO A 254 -16.84 -29.06 12.67
N ILE A 255 -15.62 -28.74 12.22
CA ILE A 255 -15.36 -28.30 10.85
C ILE A 255 -15.58 -29.50 9.93
N GLY A 256 -16.75 -29.51 9.26
CA GLY A 256 -16.96 -30.36 8.10
C GLY A 256 -15.96 -29.97 7.01
N ALA A 257 -15.23 -30.95 6.50
CA ALA A 257 -14.25 -30.79 5.44
C ALA A 257 -14.90 -30.22 4.17
N ALA A 258 -14.80 -28.91 3.97
CA ALA A 258 -15.11 -28.27 2.71
C ALA A 258 -13.85 -28.30 1.83
N GLN A 259 -13.83 -29.22 0.87
CA GLN A 259 -12.92 -29.18 -0.27
C GLN A 259 -13.26 -27.95 -1.11
N GLY A 260 -12.47 -26.90 -0.98
CA GLY A 260 -12.53 -25.68 -1.78
C GLY A 260 -11.13 -25.32 -2.25
N SER A 261 -10.96 -25.24 -3.57
CA SER A 261 -9.71 -25.16 -4.33
C SER A 261 -8.63 -24.23 -3.76
N ALA A 262 -7.53 -24.83 -3.31
CA ALA A 262 -6.29 -24.18 -2.89
C ALA A 262 -5.36 -23.81 -4.08
N GLU A 263 -5.87 -23.73 -5.30
CA GLU A 263 -5.00 -23.68 -6.49
C GLU A 263 -4.50 -22.27 -6.89
N SER A 264 -5.06 -21.17 -6.37
CA SER A 264 -4.55 -19.82 -6.70
C SER A 264 -3.56 -19.24 -5.69
N SER A 265 -3.57 -19.69 -4.43
CA SER A 265 -2.66 -19.21 -3.38
C SER A 265 -1.36 -20.03 -3.27
N GLN A 266 -1.23 -21.15 -3.98
CA GLN A 266 -0.05 -22.03 -3.91
C GLN A 266 1.10 -21.69 -4.87
N ARG A 267 1.01 -20.63 -5.70
CA ARG A 267 2.10 -20.27 -6.64
C ARG A 267 3.20 -19.34 -6.10
N ARG A 268 3.15 -18.94 -4.83
CA ARG A 268 4.30 -18.34 -4.14
C ARG A 268 4.67 -19.17 -2.91
N ALA A 269 5.08 -20.41 -3.16
CA ALA A 269 5.93 -21.11 -2.20
C ALA A 269 7.16 -20.24 -1.91
N LYS A 270 7.49 -20.09 -0.63
CA LYS A 270 8.78 -19.60 -0.11
C LYS A 270 9.91 -20.00 -1.06
N ARG A 271 10.45 -19.04 -1.81
CA ARG A 271 11.88 -19.08 -2.08
C ARG A 271 12.51 -18.49 -0.83
N ASP A 272 13.00 -19.35 0.05
CA ASP A 272 14.09 -18.94 0.95
C ASP A 272 15.10 -18.24 0.05
N ARG A 273 15.27 -16.93 0.20
CA ARG A 273 16.28 -16.23 -0.58
C ARG A 273 17.61 -16.78 -0.09
N PRO A 274 18.34 -17.58 -0.88
CA PRO A 274 19.65 -18.05 -0.46
C PRO A 274 20.48 -16.83 -0.07
N SER A 275 21.17 -16.92 1.08
CA SER A 275 22.05 -15.84 1.49
C SER A 275 23.02 -15.49 0.35
N VAL A 276 23.48 -14.25 0.28
CA VAL A 276 24.42 -13.82 -0.77
C VAL A 276 25.65 -14.75 -0.81
N ASN A 277 26.10 -15.25 0.34
CA ASN A 277 27.19 -16.22 0.44
C ASN A 277 26.87 -17.60 -0.14
N VAL A 278 25.59 -18.03 -0.12
CA VAL A 278 25.14 -19.26 -0.77
C VAL A 278 25.06 -19.05 -2.29
N LEU A 279 24.49 -17.92 -2.74
CA LEU A 279 24.44 -17.57 -4.16
C LEU A 279 25.83 -17.44 -4.79
N LEU A 280 26.79 -16.85 -4.09
CA LEU A 280 28.17 -16.71 -4.57
C LEU A 280 28.96 -18.02 -4.55
N LYS A 281 28.56 -18.99 -3.72
CA LYS A 281 29.12 -20.35 -3.78
C LYS A 281 28.61 -21.14 -4.98
N GLU A 282 27.33 -20.95 -5.31
CA GLU A 282 26.70 -21.59 -6.47
C GLU A 282 27.12 -20.92 -7.79
N HIS A 283 27.46 -19.63 -7.75
CA HIS A 283 27.88 -18.83 -8.89
C HIS A 283 29.16 -18.02 -8.60
N PRO A 284 30.33 -18.68 -8.51
CA PRO A 284 31.59 -18.02 -8.18
C PRO A 284 31.98 -16.95 -9.20
N GLU A 285 31.49 -17.01 -10.44
CA GLU A 285 31.70 -16.02 -11.49
C GLU A 285 31.16 -14.62 -11.13
N PHE A 286 30.23 -14.52 -10.18
CA PHE A 286 29.72 -13.23 -9.70
C PHE A 286 30.43 -12.71 -8.44
N THR A 287 31.46 -13.40 -7.94
CA THR A 287 32.17 -13.00 -6.72
C THR A 287 32.83 -11.64 -6.86
N ASP A 288 33.48 -11.38 -7.99
CA ASP A 288 34.13 -10.09 -8.25
C ASP A 288 33.11 -8.98 -8.43
N PHE A 289 31.96 -9.30 -9.05
CA PHE A 289 30.84 -8.38 -9.19
C PHE A 289 30.24 -7.99 -7.83
N ALA A 290 30.01 -8.97 -6.95
CA ALA A 290 29.47 -8.71 -5.62
C ALA A 290 30.42 -7.87 -4.76
N LYS A 291 31.75 -8.10 -4.85
CA LYS A 291 32.74 -7.25 -4.18
C LYS A 291 32.74 -5.81 -4.70
N LEU A 292 32.64 -5.63 -6.02
CA LEU A 292 32.53 -4.30 -6.65
C LEU A 292 31.23 -3.60 -6.27
N ALA A 293 30.09 -4.30 -6.26
CA ALA A 293 28.81 -3.78 -5.81
C ALA A 293 28.86 -3.37 -4.33
N GLU A 294 29.42 -4.21 -3.47
CA GLU A 294 29.60 -3.89 -2.04
C GLU A 294 30.47 -2.63 -1.87
N GLN A 295 31.59 -2.53 -2.59
CA GLN A 295 32.48 -1.35 -2.55
C GLN A 295 31.77 -0.07 -3.02
N SER A 296 31.02 -0.14 -4.12
CA SER A 296 30.24 1.01 -4.63
C SER A 296 29.13 1.45 -3.68
N LEU A 297 28.59 0.51 -2.90
CA LEU A 297 27.50 0.78 -1.96
C LEU A 297 27.97 1.17 -0.54
N ARG A 298 29.28 1.05 -0.22
CA ARG A 298 29.83 1.34 1.14
C ARG A 298 29.51 2.73 1.67
N HIS A 299 29.27 3.70 0.80
CA HIS A 299 29.00 5.09 1.18
C HIS A 299 27.56 5.53 0.84
N VAL A 300 26.74 4.63 0.31
CA VAL A 300 25.37 4.90 -0.09
C VAL A 300 24.45 4.73 1.12
N ARG A 301 23.93 5.86 1.61
CA ARG A 301 23.07 5.89 2.81
C ARG A 301 21.58 5.97 2.50
N LYS A 302 21.21 6.24 1.25
CA LYS A 302 19.81 6.44 0.84
C LYS A 302 19.42 5.38 -0.20
N PRO A 303 18.25 4.73 -0.08
CA PRO A 303 17.81 3.68 -1.01
C PRO A 303 17.74 4.15 -2.48
N LYS A 304 17.31 5.39 -2.72
CA LYS A 304 17.23 5.95 -4.09
C LYS A 304 18.59 6.13 -4.79
N ASP A 305 19.67 6.13 -4.02
CA ASP A 305 21.04 6.31 -4.54
C ASP A 305 21.72 4.95 -4.83
N VAL A 306 21.07 3.82 -4.49
CA VAL A 306 21.59 2.45 -4.71
C VAL A 306 21.70 2.13 -6.20
N LEU A 307 20.64 2.34 -6.98
CA LEU A 307 20.67 2.09 -8.42
C LEU A 307 21.65 3.02 -9.17
N PRO A 308 21.68 4.34 -8.88
CA PRO A 308 22.72 5.23 -9.41
C PRO A 308 24.15 4.81 -9.05
N ALA A 309 24.38 4.37 -7.80
CA ALA A 309 25.72 3.96 -7.35
C ALA A 309 26.17 2.63 -7.95
N LEU A 310 25.24 1.73 -8.27
CA LEU A 310 25.53 0.53 -9.03
C LEU A 310 25.76 0.82 -10.51
N GLY A 311 25.26 1.93 -11.05
CA GLY A 311 25.59 2.45 -12.38
C GLY A 311 25.58 1.38 -13.48
N ASN A 312 26.64 1.35 -14.30
CA ASN A 312 26.82 0.38 -15.37
C ASN A 312 27.08 -1.06 -14.87
N LEU A 313 27.42 -1.23 -13.59
CA LEU A 313 27.65 -2.54 -13.00
C LEU A 313 26.37 -3.40 -13.11
N ALA A 314 25.21 -2.85 -12.73
CA ALA A 314 23.94 -3.57 -12.80
C ALA A 314 23.59 -4.02 -14.24
N ALA A 315 23.87 -3.19 -15.24
CA ALA A 315 23.66 -3.51 -16.65
C ALA A 315 24.64 -4.58 -17.15
N SER A 316 25.91 -4.51 -16.75
CA SER A 316 26.93 -5.50 -17.11
C SER A 316 26.66 -6.88 -16.52
N ALA A 317 26.25 -6.99 -15.25
CA ALA A 317 25.88 -8.29 -14.66
C ALA A 317 24.67 -8.92 -15.34
N LEU A 318 23.67 -8.11 -15.71
CA LEU A 318 22.49 -8.59 -16.41
C LEU A 318 22.84 -9.08 -17.82
N ALA A 319 23.69 -8.35 -18.55
CA ALA A 319 24.16 -8.76 -19.87
C ALA A 319 24.96 -10.07 -19.81
N ASP A 320 25.87 -10.20 -18.84
CA ASP A 320 26.68 -11.41 -18.66
C ASP A 320 25.83 -12.63 -18.30
N PHE A 321 24.82 -12.46 -17.43
CA PHE A 321 23.87 -13.50 -17.07
C PHE A 321 23.02 -13.96 -18.26
N VAL A 322 22.57 -13.03 -19.12
CA VAL A 322 21.77 -13.35 -20.30
C VAL A 322 22.60 -14.04 -21.39
N CYS A 323 23.85 -13.62 -21.59
CA CYS A 323 24.76 -14.25 -22.56
C CYS A 323 25.16 -15.68 -22.19
N LYS A 324 25.32 -15.99 -20.90
CA LYS A 324 25.71 -17.32 -20.41
C LYS A 324 24.54 -18.33 -20.35
N ARG A 325 23.30 -17.88 -20.55
CA ARG A 325 22.09 -18.73 -20.59
C ARG A 325 21.62 -19.10 -22.01
N ARG A 326 22.36 -18.69 -23.04
CA ARG A 326 22.21 -19.16 -24.42
C ARG A 326 23.26 -20.23 -24.72
#